data_AF-A0A9Q8WLJ9-F1
#
_entry.id   AF-A0A9Q8WLJ9-F1
#
_cell.length_a   1.000
_cell.length_b   1.000
_cell.length_c   1.000
_cell.angle_alpha   90.00
_cell.angle_beta   90.00
_cell.angle_gamma   90.00
#
_symmetry.space_group_name_H-M   'P 1'
#
loop_
_entity.id
_entity.type
_entity.pdbx_description
1 polymer ?
#
loop_
_entity_poly.entity_id
_entity_poly.type
_entity_poly.pdbx_seq_one_letter_code
_entity_poly.pdbx_strand_id
1 'polypeptide(L)'
;MLIVSIAAFSGWRSMFPKFMWTIVFCPLGMGGAMGGLINAFIVDRIYGRRAVHFVAILSVLVLGACNNLCYNLDLVFGWFGAQDHFWWWHWRYLGVWFVGYFNGRMMFTDEGQKSLADLGV
;
A
#
# COMPACT_ATOMS: atom_id res chain seq x y z
N MET A 1 -8.88 -1.28 2.65
CA MET A 1 -9.86 -0.29 2.16
C MET A 1 -11.26 -0.92 2.09
N LEU A 2 -11.47 -1.95 1.26
CA LEU A 2 -12.80 -2.53 1.00
C LEU A 2 -13.54 -3.03 2.26
N ILE A 3 -12.92 -3.94 3.05
CA ILE A 3 -13.56 -4.52 4.24
C ILE A 3 -13.91 -3.45 5.27
N VAL A 4 -12.98 -2.54 5.56
CA VAL A 4 -13.21 -1.44 6.52
C VAL A 4 -14.31 -0.50 6.03
N SER A 5 -14.36 -0.19 4.73
CA SER A 5 -15.44 0.65 4.19
C SER A 5 -16.82 0.01 4.26
N ILE A 6 -16.90 -1.31 4.10
CA ILE A 6 -18.16 -2.06 4.19
C ILE A 6 -18.59 -2.20 5.65
N ALA A 7 -17.65 -2.52 6.55
CA ALA A 7 -17.95 -2.82 7.95
C ALA A 7 -18.11 -1.58 8.84
N ALA A 8 -17.39 -0.49 8.55
CA ALA A 8 -17.30 0.66 9.47
C ALA A 8 -17.79 2.00 8.89
N PHE A 9 -17.97 2.14 7.58
CA PHE A 9 -18.24 3.45 6.96
C PHE A 9 -19.52 3.49 6.13
N SER A 10 -19.46 3.16 4.84
CA SER A 10 -20.52 3.44 3.86
C SER A 10 -21.37 2.23 3.49
N GLY A 11 -21.12 1.08 4.14
CA GLY A 11 -21.88 -0.16 3.93
C GLY A 11 -21.80 -0.69 2.49
N TRP A 12 -22.87 -1.36 2.06
CA TRP A 12 -22.99 -2.03 0.75
C TRP A 12 -23.36 -1.10 -0.41
N ARG A 13 -23.32 0.23 -0.23
CA ARG A 13 -23.62 1.17 -1.31
C ARG A 13 -22.51 1.12 -2.37
N SER A 14 -22.85 1.15 -3.65
CA SER A 14 -21.88 1.24 -4.76
C SER A 14 -20.75 0.18 -4.70
N MET A 15 -21.10 -1.07 -4.39
CA MET A 15 -20.14 -2.16 -4.19
C MET A 15 -19.32 -2.51 -5.42
N PHE A 16 -19.95 -2.52 -6.60
CA PHE A 16 -19.25 -2.82 -7.85
C PHE A 16 -18.10 -1.85 -8.14
N PRO A 17 -18.30 -0.51 -8.16
CA PRO A 17 -17.19 0.41 -8.38
C PRO A 17 -16.16 0.39 -7.24
N LYS A 18 -16.58 0.21 -5.97
CA LYS A 18 -15.64 0.03 -4.84
C LYS A 18 -14.74 -1.17 -5.03
N PHE A 19 -15.33 -2.31 -5.41
CA PHE A 19 -14.61 -3.55 -5.66
C PHE A 19 -13.63 -3.39 -6.82
N MET A 20 -14.11 -2.86 -7.96
CA MET A 20 -13.29 -2.67 -9.14
C MET A 20 -12.13 -1.72 -8.88
N TRP A 21 -12.38 -0.63 -8.16
CA TRP A 21 -11.34 0.32 -7.80
C TRP A 21 -10.29 -0.29 -6.86
N THR A 22 -10.72 -0.93 -5.77
CA THR A 22 -9.81 -1.38 -4.72
C THR A 22 -9.07 -2.69 -5.01
N ILE A 23 -9.66 -3.60 -5.79
CA ILE A 23 -9.09 -4.93 -6.05
C ILE A 23 -8.41 -4.99 -7.42
N VAL A 24 -8.90 -4.25 -8.41
CA VAL A 24 -8.39 -4.34 -9.78
C VAL A 24 -7.57 -3.11 -10.15
N PHE A 25 -8.20 -1.94 -10.26
CA PHE A 25 -7.51 -0.76 -10.82
C PHE A 25 -6.38 -0.24 -9.93
N CYS A 26 -6.63 -0.09 -8.63
CA CYS A 26 -5.63 0.45 -7.71
C CYS A 26 -4.43 -0.50 -7.54
N PRO A 27 -4.59 -1.81 -7.28
CA PRO A 27 -3.45 -2.72 -7.17
C PRO A 27 -2.69 -2.89 -8.48
N LEU A 28 -3.37 -2.92 -9.63
CA LEU A 28 -2.68 -3.03 -10.93
C LEU A 28 -1.80 -1.81 -11.20
N GLY A 29 -2.34 -0.59 -11.04
CA GLY A 29 -1.59 0.64 -11.28
C GLY A 29 -0.46 0.83 -10.26
N MET A 30 -0.78 0.75 -8.97
CA MET A 30 0.18 1.02 -7.91
C MET A 30 1.20 -0.10 -7.75
N GLY A 31 0.79 -1.36 -7.92
CA GLY A 31 1.68 -2.51 -7.89
C GLY A 31 2.69 -2.47 -9.03
N GLY A 32 2.25 -2.11 -10.25
CA GLY A 32 3.13 -1.90 -11.38
C GLY A 32 4.13 -0.75 -11.14
N ALA A 33 3.66 0.40 -10.65
CA ALA A 33 4.50 1.54 -10.35
C ALA A 33 5.54 1.22 -9.25
N MET A 34 5.10 0.59 -8.15
CA MET A 34 5.97 0.20 -7.05
C MET A 34 7.01 -0.84 -7.51
N GLY A 35 6.58 -1.88 -8.22
CA GLY A 35 7.47 -2.91 -8.74
C GLY A 35 8.50 -2.35 -9.72
N GLY A 36 8.08 -1.47 -10.63
CA GLY A 36 8.97 -0.79 -11.57
C GLY A 36 10.03 0.07 -10.86
N LEU A 37 9.63 0.83 -9.84
CA LEU A 37 10.55 1.65 -9.05
C LEU A 37 11.53 0.81 -8.22
N ILE A 38 11.06 -0.27 -7.59
CA ILE A 38 11.93 -1.21 -6.86
C ILE A 38 12.95 -1.82 -7.84
N ASN A 39 12.51 -2.29 -9.00
CA ASN A 39 13.39 -2.89 -10.00
C ASN A 39 14.41 -1.87 -10.56
N ALA A 40 13.98 -0.64 -10.80
CA ALA A 40 14.85 0.39 -11.37
C ALA A 40 15.89 0.94 -10.38
N PHE A 41 15.55 1.06 -9.09
CA PHE A 41 16.40 1.75 -8.11
C PHE A 41 17.03 0.85 -7.06
N ILE A 42 16.44 -0.31 -6.75
CA ILE A 42 16.83 -1.13 -5.60
C ILE A 42 17.50 -2.42 -6.05
N VAL A 43 16.82 -3.17 -6.93
CA VAL A 43 17.28 -4.48 -7.42
C VAL A 43 18.68 -4.32 -8.04
N ASP A 44 19.58 -5.22 -7.65
CA ASP A 44 21.00 -5.27 -8.05
C ASP A 44 21.87 -4.04 -7.72
N ARG A 45 21.34 -3.06 -6.98
CA ARG A 45 22.06 -1.81 -6.66
C ARG A 45 22.29 -1.59 -5.17
N ILE A 46 21.30 -1.90 -4.34
CA ILE A 46 21.37 -1.71 -2.90
C ILE A 46 20.78 -2.92 -2.17
N TYR A 47 21.44 -3.32 -1.07
CA TYR A 47 21.04 -4.48 -0.28
C TYR A 47 21.18 -4.17 1.23
N GLY A 48 20.54 -4.99 2.07
CA GLY A 48 20.57 -4.85 3.51
C GLY A 48 19.73 -3.66 4.01
N ARG A 49 20.05 -3.13 5.20
CA ARG A 49 19.24 -2.09 5.88
C ARG A 49 18.99 -0.85 5.03
N ARG A 50 19.91 -0.47 4.15
CA ARG A 50 19.74 0.68 3.24
C ARG A 50 18.59 0.44 2.26
N ALA A 51 18.51 -0.75 1.68
CA ALA A 51 17.39 -1.13 0.81
C ALA A 51 16.07 -1.14 1.58
N VAL A 52 16.06 -1.68 2.81
CA VAL A 52 14.85 -1.70 3.66
C VAL A 52 14.27 -0.30 3.89
N HIS A 53 15.11 0.65 4.31
CA HIS A 53 14.66 2.03 4.52
C HIS A 53 14.22 2.69 3.22
N PHE A 54 14.91 2.41 2.11
CA PHE A 54 14.53 2.94 0.81
C PHE A 54 13.17 2.41 0.34
N VAL A 55 12.89 1.11 0.50
CA VAL A 55 11.56 0.53 0.23
C VAL A 55 10.48 1.15 1.12
N ALA A 56 10.77 1.39 2.40
CA ALA A 56 9.82 2.01 3.32
C ALA A 56 9.46 3.44 2.88
N ILE A 57 10.46 4.23 2.49
CA ILE A 57 10.27 5.59 1.96
C ILE A 57 9.49 5.54 0.64
N LEU A 58 9.90 4.65 -0.28
CA LEU A 58 9.22 4.47 -1.57
C LEU A 58 7.75 4.07 -1.38
N SER A 59 7.47 3.21 -0.39
CA SER A 59 6.11 2.78 -0.05
C SER A 59 5.26 3.96 0.40
N VAL A 60 5.79 4.85 1.26
CA VAL A 60 5.06 6.05 1.68
C VAL A 60 4.86 7.02 0.51
N LEU A 61 5.85 7.21 -0.35
CA LEU A 61 5.71 8.11 -1.50
C LEU A 61 4.66 7.59 -2.50
N VAL A 62 4.76 6.31 -2.88
CA VAL A 62 3.93 5.70 -3.91
C VAL A 62 2.54 5.38 -3.37
N LEU A 63 2.46 4.56 -2.31
CA LEU A 63 1.17 4.15 -1.75
C LEU A 63 0.53 5.27 -0.92
N GLY A 64 1.32 6.21 -0.38
CA GLY A 64 0.76 7.41 0.24
C GLY A 64 0.16 8.37 -0.77
N ALA A 65 0.81 8.60 -1.93
CA ALA A 65 0.17 9.35 -3.01
C ALA A 65 -1.13 8.68 -3.48
N CYS A 66 -1.16 7.34 -3.55
CA CYS A 66 -2.39 6.59 -3.80
C CYS A 66 -3.45 6.80 -2.71
N ASN A 67 -3.06 6.79 -1.43
CA ASN A 67 -3.98 7.04 -0.32
C ASN A 67 -4.58 8.45 -0.39
N ASN A 68 -3.78 9.45 -0.78
CA ASN A 68 -4.27 10.81 -1.00
C ASN A 68 -5.19 10.91 -2.22
N LEU A 69 -4.86 10.22 -3.32
CA LEU A 69 -5.73 10.15 -4.49
C LEU A 69 -7.09 9.52 -4.11
N CYS A 70 -7.07 8.41 -3.38
CA CYS A 70 -8.28 7.76 -2.89
C CYS A 70 -9.06 8.66 -1.92
N TYR A 71 -8.39 9.46 -1.09
CA TYR A 71 -9.05 10.45 -0.22
C TYR A 71 -9.85 11.46 -1.05
N ASN A 72 -9.21 12.08 -2.05
CA ASN A 72 -9.84 13.10 -2.89
C ASN A 72 -10.98 12.53 -3.75
N LEU A 73 -10.80 11.34 -4.33
CA LEU A 73 -11.88 10.63 -4.99
C LEU A 73 -13.04 10.37 -4.04
N ASP A 74 -12.74 9.99 -2.79
CA ASP A 74 -13.78 9.69 -1.83
C ASP A 74 -14.57 10.91 -1.38
N LEU A 75 -13.94 12.08 -1.32
CA LEU A 75 -14.66 13.34 -1.07
C LEU A 75 -15.68 13.68 -2.17
N VAL A 76 -15.47 13.19 -3.40
CA VAL A 76 -16.38 13.38 -4.54
C VAL A 76 -17.44 12.28 -4.60
N PHE A 77 -17.04 11.02 -4.42
CA PHE A 77 -17.90 9.86 -4.65
C PHE A 77 -18.56 9.27 -3.39
N GLY A 78 -18.02 9.54 -2.20
CA GLY A 78 -18.58 9.08 -0.92
C GLY A 78 -18.57 7.55 -0.75
N TRP A 79 -17.53 6.88 -1.23
CA TRP A 79 -17.41 5.42 -1.24
C TRP A 79 -16.79 4.81 0.03
N PHE A 80 -15.96 5.51 0.77
CA PHE A 80 -15.06 4.95 1.78
C PHE A 80 -15.12 5.70 3.13
N GLY A 81 -15.94 6.74 3.27
CA GLY A 81 -16.16 7.45 4.54
C GLY A 81 -15.07 8.43 4.94
N ALA A 82 -14.30 8.94 3.97
CA ALA A 82 -13.22 9.90 4.20
C ALA A 82 -13.73 11.24 4.77
N GLN A 83 -14.95 11.66 4.40
CA GLN A 83 -15.57 12.89 4.91
C GLN A 83 -15.78 12.84 6.44
N ASP A 84 -16.22 11.68 6.96
CA ASP A 84 -16.56 11.53 8.38
C ASP A 84 -15.36 11.16 9.25
N HIS A 85 -14.30 10.60 8.66
CA HIS A 85 -13.18 9.99 9.41
C HIS A 85 -11.79 10.41 8.89
N PHE A 86 -11.55 11.72 8.85
CA PHE A 86 -10.28 12.32 8.39
C PHE A 86 -9.02 11.70 9.03
N TRP A 87 -8.95 11.64 10.36
CA TRP A 87 -7.78 11.14 11.08
C TRP A 87 -7.54 9.65 10.86
N TRP A 88 -8.61 8.86 10.75
CA TRP A 88 -8.52 7.43 10.47
C TRP A 88 -7.95 7.17 9.07
N TRP A 89 -8.27 8.04 8.12
CA TRP A 89 -7.73 7.94 6.77
C TRP A 89 -6.21 8.18 6.73
N HIS A 90 -5.74 9.19 7.46
CA HIS A 90 -4.34 9.61 7.46
C HIS A 90 -3.45 8.77 8.39
N TRP A 91 -4.01 8.12 9.41
CA TRP A 91 -3.26 7.15 10.22
C TRP A 91 -2.61 6.05 9.37
N ARG A 92 -3.20 5.75 8.20
CA ARG A 92 -2.72 4.72 7.28
C ARG A 92 -1.34 5.00 6.71
N TYR A 93 -0.87 6.26 6.66
CA TYR A 93 0.50 6.56 6.23
C TYR A 93 1.54 5.86 7.13
N LEU A 94 1.26 5.73 8.43
CA LEU A 94 2.11 4.99 9.36
C LEU A 94 2.10 3.49 9.04
N GLY A 95 0.91 2.93 8.76
CA GLY A 95 0.76 1.54 8.35
C GLY A 95 1.46 1.24 7.02
N VAL A 96 1.38 2.16 6.05
CA VAL A 96 2.07 2.05 4.75
C VAL A 96 3.59 2.01 4.95
N TRP A 97 4.13 2.89 5.80
CA TRP A 97 5.55 2.87 6.13
C TRP A 97 5.96 1.55 6.78
N PHE A 98 5.19 1.08 7.77
CA PHE A 98 5.47 -0.16 8.49
C PHE A 98 5.47 -1.38 7.56
N VAL A 99 4.46 -1.49 6.70
CA VAL A 99 4.37 -2.56 5.70
C VAL A 99 5.53 -2.47 4.71
N GLY A 100 5.88 -1.26 4.25
CA GLY A 100 7.04 -1.04 3.39
C GLY A 100 8.35 -1.48 4.03
N TYR A 101 8.56 -1.16 5.31
CA TYR A 101 9.73 -1.59 6.07
C TYR A 101 9.78 -3.11 6.23
N PHE A 102 8.67 -3.74 6.61
CA PHE A 102 8.61 -5.19 6.79
C PHE A 102 8.86 -5.95 5.48
N ASN A 103 8.20 -5.52 4.40
CA ASN A 103 8.40 -6.09 3.06
C ASN A 103 9.84 -5.88 2.57
N GLY A 104 10.40 -4.68 2.77
CA GLY A 104 11.79 -4.40 2.45
C GLY A 104 12.75 -5.31 3.23
N ARG A 105 12.49 -5.56 4.51
CA ARG A 105 13.30 -6.48 5.33
C ARG A 105 13.22 -7.92 4.80
N MET A 106 12.02 -8.39 4.47
CA MET A 106 11.81 -9.74 3.93
C MET A 106 12.57 -9.93 2.60
N MET A 107 12.51 -8.96 1.70
CA MET A 107 13.08 -9.09 0.35
C MET A 107 14.60 -8.81 0.28
N PHE A 108 15.13 -7.89 1.09
CA PHE A 108 16.49 -7.36 0.94
C PHE A 108 17.42 -7.63 2.13
N THR A 109 17.10 -8.64 2.96
CA THR A 109 18.00 -9.10 4.02
C THR A 109 18.08 -10.61 4.06
N ASP A 110 19.23 -11.15 4.46
CA ASP A 110 19.46 -12.60 4.48
C ASP A 110 18.53 -13.31 5.47
N GLU A 111 18.28 -12.70 6.63
CA GLU A 111 17.31 -13.18 7.62
C GLU A 111 15.89 -13.27 7.02
N GLY A 112 15.50 -12.24 6.28
CA GLY A 112 14.19 -12.14 5.64
C GLY A 112 14.01 -13.17 4.54
N GLN A 113 15.00 -13.30 3.65
CA GLN A 113 14.98 -14.26 2.56
C GLN A 113 15.02 -15.70 3.07
N LYS A 114 15.76 -15.98 4.15
CA LYS A 114 15.72 -17.29 4.80
C LYS A 114 14.32 -17.61 5.34
N SER A 115 13.67 -16.64 6.00
CA SER A 115 12.30 -16.82 6.48
C SER A 115 11.30 -17.03 5.33
N LEU A 116 11.50 -16.38 4.19
CA LEU A 116 10.68 -16.59 2.99
C LEU A 116 10.89 -18.01 2.43
N ALA A 117 12.15 -18.44 2.31
CA ALA A 117 12.49 -19.77 1.84
C ALA A 117 11.92 -20.88 2.75
N ASP A 118 11.94 -20.68 4.07
CA ASP A 118 11.32 -21.59 5.04
C ASP A 118 9.78 -21.66 4.88
N LEU A 119 9.16 -20.59 4.39
CA LEU A 119 7.74 -20.53 4.04
C LEU A 119 7.43 -21.08 2.63
N GLY A 120 8.45 -21.51 1.89
CA GLY A 120 8.33 -22.00 0.51
C GLY A 120 8.14 -20.90 -0.54
N VAL A 121 8.55 -19.67 -0.23
CA VAL A 121 8.52 -18.49 -1.12
C VAL A 121 9.93 -18.04 -1.47
#